data_AF-A0A9E2D045-F1
#
_entry.id   AF-A0A9E2D045-F1
#
_cell.length_a   1.000
_cell.length_b   1.000
_cell.length_c   1.000
_cell.angle_alpha   90.00
_cell.angle_beta   90.00
_cell.angle_gamma   90.00
#
_symmetry.space_group_name_H-M   'P 1'
#
loop_
_entity.id
_entity.type
_entity.pdbx_description
1 polymer ?
#
loop_
_entity_poly.entity_id
_entity_poly.type
_entity_poly.pdbx_seq_one_letter_code
_entity_poly.pdbx_strand_id
1 'polypeptide(L)'
;MGAIEIINIVIGAIGGSSIALTGAYFLSKKLIEHQFNKELLIKKAELEENAISLKNKFSIFAHEQMSIFTRLEEERADAIKNIHTLFYGIEWDLSQMSLIPLERLHQGLKWKDPELITEDFLNILDKIKSTRHEIEKSSIYFQSKTLNQLKLTLNSVANSSANCIKSHKSYMAKHNISVRDHLDKMSEGGDDINGYELREKIGEAYEKFDKEVNEIIKTQICPIRELLAYEFREILSPS
;
A
#
# COMPACT_ATOMS: atom_id res chain seq x y z
N MET A 1 -2.79 87.93 -70.16
CA MET A 1 -3.09 87.15 -68.95
C MET A 1 -3.07 88.09 -67.76
N GLY A 2 -4.25 88.38 -67.21
CA GLY A 2 -4.36 89.27 -66.05
C GLY A 2 -3.91 88.55 -64.78
N ALA A 3 -3.38 89.30 -63.80
CA ALA A 3 -2.94 88.76 -62.51
C ALA A 3 -3.99 87.85 -61.82
N ILE A 4 -5.28 88.08 -62.11
CA ILE A 4 -6.43 87.32 -61.59
C ILE A 4 -6.49 85.88 -62.16
N GLU A 5 -6.12 85.65 -63.42
CA GLU A 5 -6.10 84.28 -64.01
C GLU A 5 -4.97 83.42 -63.40
N ILE A 6 -3.80 84.02 -63.17
CA ILE A 6 -2.66 83.33 -62.55
C ILE A 6 -2.98 82.97 -61.09
N ILE A 7 -3.62 83.88 -60.34
CA ILE A 7 -4.07 83.63 -58.97
C ILE A 7 -5.11 82.50 -58.91
N ASN A 8 -6.09 82.47 -59.83
CA ASN A 8 -7.09 81.40 -59.88
C ASN A 8 -6.49 80.03 -60.26
N ILE A 9 -5.50 80.00 -61.15
CA ILE A 9 -4.77 78.76 -61.49
C ILE A 9 -3.94 78.28 -60.31
N VAL A 10 -3.26 79.18 -59.59
CA VAL A 10 -2.46 78.84 -58.40
C VAL A 10 -3.36 78.38 -57.24
N ILE A 11 -4.48 79.04 -56.99
CA ILE A 11 -5.46 78.61 -55.96
C ILE A 11 -6.12 77.29 -56.34
N GLY A 12 -6.45 77.07 -57.62
CA GLY A 12 -6.97 75.80 -58.13
C GLY A 12 -5.95 74.66 -58.03
N ALA A 13 -4.67 74.94 -58.30
CA ALA A 13 -3.58 73.97 -58.16
C ALA A 13 -3.28 73.66 -56.68
N ILE A 14 -3.33 74.65 -55.79
CA ILE A 14 -3.18 74.46 -54.33
C ILE A 14 -4.40 73.74 -53.74
N GLY A 15 -5.62 74.08 -54.17
CA GLY A 15 -6.85 73.39 -53.77
C GLY A 15 -6.89 71.94 -54.25
N GLY A 16 -6.52 71.67 -55.51
CA GLY A 16 -6.45 70.32 -56.08
C GLY A 16 -5.36 69.46 -55.44
N SER A 17 -4.19 70.04 -55.14
CA SER A 17 -3.12 69.32 -54.42
C SER A 17 -3.48 69.04 -52.96
N SER A 18 -4.22 69.93 -52.30
CA SER A 18 -4.72 69.73 -50.92
C SER A 18 -5.72 68.56 -50.83
N ILE A 19 -6.61 68.43 -51.83
CA ILE A 19 -7.56 67.31 -51.94
C ILE A 19 -6.81 66.00 -52.25
N ALA A 20 -5.82 66.03 -53.14
CA ALA A 20 -4.99 64.86 -53.45
C ALA A 20 -4.17 64.38 -52.23
N LEU A 21 -3.59 65.30 -51.45
CA LEU A 21 -2.88 64.99 -50.20
C LEU A 21 -3.81 64.38 -49.15
N THR A 22 -5.02 64.92 -49.00
CA THR A 22 -6.01 64.41 -48.05
C THR A 22 -6.53 63.03 -48.47
N GLY A 23 -6.76 62.82 -49.77
CA GLY A 23 -7.09 61.51 -50.34
C GLY A 23 -5.98 60.48 -50.16
N ALA A 24 -4.72 60.87 -50.40
CA ALA A 24 -3.54 60.03 -50.18
C ALA A 24 -3.36 59.68 -48.70
N TYR A 25 -3.57 60.63 -47.79
CA TYR A 25 -3.54 60.41 -46.34
C TYR A 25 -4.66 59.45 -45.87
N PHE A 26 -5.86 59.60 -46.42
CA PHE A 26 -6.97 58.70 -46.08
C PHE A 26 -6.72 57.27 -46.57
N LEU A 27 -6.19 57.11 -47.78
CA LEU A 27 -5.81 55.79 -48.33
C LEU A 27 -4.62 55.18 -47.59
N SER A 28 -3.62 55.97 -47.22
CA SER A 28 -2.47 55.48 -46.45
C SER A 28 -2.89 55.03 -45.05
N LYS A 29 -3.76 55.79 -44.38
CA LYS A 29 -4.35 55.41 -43.09
C LYS A 29 -5.13 54.10 -43.20
N LYS A 30 -5.95 53.95 -44.24
CA LYS A 30 -6.75 52.73 -44.48
C LYS A 30 -5.88 51.51 -44.80
N LEU A 31 -4.77 51.71 -45.53
CA LEU A 31 -3.79 50.66 -45.80
C LEU A 31 -3.06 50.22 -44.53
N ILE A 32 -2.66 51.16 -43.69
CA ILE A 32 -2.04 50.87 -42.39
C ILE A 32 -3.02 50.10 -41.49
N GLU A 33 -4.26 50.57 -41.36
CA GLU A 33 -5.31 49.88 -40.60
C GLU A 33 -5.56 48.46 -41.13
N HIS A 34 -5.55 48.28 -42.46
CA HIS A 34 -5.71 46.96 -43.06
C HIS A 34 -4.54 46.02 -42.77
N GLN A 35 -3.30 46.50 -42.87
CA GLN A 35 -2.12 45.70 -42.53
C GLN A 35 -2.08 45.36 -41.04
N PHE A 36 -2.41 46.31 -40.18
CA PHE A 36 -2.46 46.10 -38.73
C PHE A 36 -3.52 45.06 -38.36
N ASN A 37 -4.73 45.16 -38.92
CA ASN A 37 -5.78 44.16 -38.71
C ASN A 37 -5.38 42.77 -39.21
N LYS A 38 -4.70 42.69 -40.36
CA LYS A 38 -4.20 41.42 -40.89
C LYS A 38 -3.18 40.79 -39.95
N GLU A 39 -2.23 41.57 -39.45
CA GLU A 39 -1.19 41.09 -38.53
C GLU A 39 -1.77 40.69 -37.16
N LEU A 40 -2.77 41.44 -36.67
CA LEU A 40 -3.50 41.12 -35.45
C LEU A 40 -4.28 39.81 -35.59
N LEU A 41 -4.92 39.56 -36.74
CA LEU A 41 -5.59 38.29 -37.02
C LEU A 41 -4.61 37.11 -37.06
N ILE A 42 -3.44 37.28 -37.68
CA ILE A 42 -2.38 36.26 -37.70
C ILE A 42 -1.91 35.96 -36.28
N LYS A 43 -1.60 36.99 -35.48
CA LYS A 43 -1.18 36.82 -34.08
C LYS A 43 -2.25 36.16 -33.22
N LYS A 44 -3.52 36.49 -33.45
CA LYS A 44 -4.64 35.85 -32.76
C LYS A 44 -4.73 34.36 -33.13
N ALA A 45 -4.60 34.02 -34.41
CA ALA A 45 -4.58 32.62 -34.85
C ALA A 45 -3.40 31.84 -34.26
N GLU A 46 -2.20 32.42 -34.25
CA GLU A 46 -1.01 31.82 -33.61
C GLU A 46 -1.23 31.61 -32.10
N LEU A 47 -1.84 32.58 -31.41
CA LEU A 47 -2.17 32.46 -29.99
C LEU A 47 -3.21 31.37 -29.73
N GLU A 48 -4.23 31.26 -30.56
CA GLU A 48 -5.25 30.21 -30.48
C GLU A 48 -4.65 28.82 -30.73
N GLU A 49 -3.80 28.67 -31.75
CA GLU A 49 -3.09 27.43 -32.04
C GLU A 49 -2.16 27.03 -30.88
N ASN A 50 -1.39 27.99 -30.35
CA ASN A 50 -0.54 27.76 -29.18
C ASN A 50 -1.35 27.37 -27.93
N ALA A 51 -2.51 27.99 -27.71
CA ALA A 51 -3.40 27.66 -26.60
C ALA A 51 -3.98 26.24 -26.74
N ILE A 52 -4.40 25.85 -27.96
CA ILE A 52 -4.87 24.49 -28.26
C ILE A 52 -3.75 23.47 -28.03
N SER A 53 -2.54 23.75 -28.54
CA SER A 53 -1.36 22.90 -28.36
C SER A 53 -1.02 22.73 -26.88
N LEU A 54 -1.05 23.81 -26.11
CA LEU A 54 -0.79 23.77 -24.66
C LEU A 54 -1.86 22.98 -23.91
N LYS A 55 -3.15 23.20 -24.23
CA LYS A 55 -4.27 22.43 -23.67
C LYS A 55 -4.11 20.93 -23.93
N ASN A 56 -3.72 20.56 -25.14
CA ASN A 56 -3.48 19.15 -25.50
C ASN A 56 -2.32 18.56 -24.69
N LYS A 57 -1.20 19.29 -24.55
CA LYS A 57 -0.08 18.83 -23.72
C LYS A 57 -0.47 18.63 -22.26
N PHE A 58 -1.25 19.55 -21.68
CA PHE A 58 -1.76 19.39 -20.32
C PHE A 58 -2.71 18.20 -20.19
N SER A 59 -3.58 17.97 -21.17
CA SER A 59 -4.48 16.82 -21.18
C SER A 59 -3.71 15.50 -21.23
N ILE A 60 -2.67 15.42 -22.06
CA ILE A 60 -1.79 14.24 -22.15
C ILE A 60 -1.07 14.02 -20.82
N PHE A 61 -0.44 15.07 -20.28
CA PHE A 61 0.26 14.99 -19.00
C PHE A 61 -0.67 14.54 -17.86
N ALA A 62 -1.87 15.12 -17.77
CA ALA A 62 -2.86 14.71 -16.76
C ALA A 62 -3.27 13.25 -16.92
N HIS A 63 -3.44 12.77 -18.16
CA HIS A 63 -3.76 11.38 -18.43
C HIS A 63 -2.61 10.42 -18.05
N GLU A 64 -1.36 10.79 -18.36
CA GLU A 64 -0.17 10.02 -17.96
C GLU A 64 -0.02 9.96 -16.44
N GLN A 65 -0.21 11.09 -15.75
CA GLN A 65 -0.17 11.13 -14.28
C GLN A 65 -1.27 10.27 -13.67
N MET A 66 -2.49 10.32 -14.21
CA MET A 66 -3.59 9.47 -13.75
C MET A 66 -3.26 7.98 -13.94
N SER A 67 -2.73 7.60 -15.10
CA SER A 67 -2.32 6.21 -15.37
C SER A 67 -1.24 5.71 -14.41
N ILE A 68 -0.23 6.55 -14.13
CA ILE A 68 0.82 6.23 -13.15
C ILE A 68 0.23 6.06 -11.75
N PHE A 69 -0.68 6.96 -11.35
CA PHE A 69 -1.32 6.90 -10.05
C PHE A 69 -2.16 5.62 -9.87
N THR A 70 -2.99 5.28 -10.86
CA THR A 70 -3.79 4.04 -10.84
C THR A 70 -2.91 2.80 -10.71
N ARG A 71 -1.81 2.72 -11.47
CA ARG A 71 -0.87 1.59 -11.37
C ARG A 71 -0.25 1.49 -9.98
N LEU A 72 0.11 2.62 -9.37
CA LEU A 72 0.69 2.64 -8.03
C LEU A 72 -0.32 2.20 -6.96
N GLU A 73 -1.60 2.55 -7.13
CA GLU A 73 -2.68 2.07 -6.27
C GLU A 73 -2.94 0.57 -6.41
N GLU A 74 -2.88 0.03 -7.62
CA GLU A 74 -2.97 -1.42 -7.88
C GLU A 74 -1.81 -2.17 -7.20
N GLU A 75 -0.58 -1.72 -7.40
CA GLU A 75 0.61 -2.32 -6.78
C GLU A 75 0.53 -2.25 -5.23
N ARG A 76 -0.03 -1.15 -4.69
CA ARG A 76 -0.29 -1.01 -3.25
C ARG A 76 -1.37 -1.97 -2.76
N ALA A 77 -2.47 -2.11 -3.48
CA ALA A 77 -3.55 -3.03 -3.13
C ALA A 77 -3.06 -4.49 -3.10
N ASP A 78 -2.25 -4.87 -4.08
CA ASP A 78 -1.64 -6.21 -4.14
C ASP A 78 -0.66 -6.44 -2.99
N ALA A 79 0.16 -5.45 -2.65
CA ALA A 79 1.06 -5.53 -1.50
C ALA A 79 0.29 -5.73 -0.18
N ILE A 80 -0.79 -4.97 0.05
CA ILE A 80 -1.64 -5.10 1.24
C ILE A 80 -2.28 -6.49 1.29
N LYS A 81 -2.83 -6.96 0.18
CA LYS A 81 -3.46 -8.28 0.08
C LYS A 81 -2.48 -9.42 0.37
N ASN A 82 -1.27 -9.34 -0.19
CA ASN A 82 -0.23 -10.34 0.05
C ASN A 82 0.17 -10.38 1.52
N ILE A 83 0.46 -9.24 2.13
CA ILE A 83 0.86 -9.17 3.54
C ILE A 83 -0.29 -9.61 4.46
N HIS A 84 -1.53 -9.22 4.19
CA HIS A 84 -2.69 -9.68 4.94
C HIS A 84 -2.83 -11.21 4.89
N THR A 85 -2.61 -11.82 3.72
CA THR A 85 -2.67 -13.28 3.54
C THR A 85 -1.56 -13.98 4.32
N LEU A 86 -0.36 -13.41 4.37
CA LEU A 86 0.75 -13.94 5.17
C LEU A 86 0.44 -13.89 6.67
N PHE A 87 -0.10 -12.77 7.17
CA PHE A 87 -0.55 -12.68 8.57
C PHE A 87 -1.68 -13.66 8.89
N TYR A 88 -2.62 -13.86 7.98
CA TYR A 88 -3.65 -14.88 8.12
C TYR A 88 -3.06 -16.29 8.22
N GLY A 89 -2.03 -16.61 7.41
CA GLY A 89 -1.33 -17.89 7.51
C GLY A 89 -0.65 -18.10 8.86
N ILE A 90 -0.02 -17.06 9.42
CA ILE A 90 0.58 -17.11 10.77
C ILE A 90 -0.49 -17.33 11.84
N GLU A 91 -1.60 -16.61 11.76
CA GLU A 91 -2.74 -16.78 12.68
C GLU A 91 -3.32 -18.18 12.61
N TRP A 92 -3.51 -18.70 11.40
CA TRP A 92 -4.04 -20.04 11.18
C TRP A 92 -3.15 -21.09 11.84
N ASP A 93 -1.84 -21.05 11.60
CA ASP A 93 -0.90 -22.01 12.19
C ASP A 93 -0.90 -21.93 13.72
N LEU A 94 -0.85 -20.72 14.28
CA LEU A 94 -0.94 -20.51 15.73
C LEU A 94 -2.26 -21.05 16.29
N SER A 95 -3.37 -20.85 15.58
CA SER A 95 -4.69 -21.36 15.98
C SER A 95 -4.77 -22.89 15.93
N GLN A 96 -4.05 -23.55 15.03
CA GLN A 96 -3.98 -25.00 15.01
C GLN A 96 -3.18 -25.56 16.20
N MET A 97 -2.27 -24.77 16.76
CA MET A 97 -1.51 -25.15 17.96
C MET A 97 -2.31 -24.98 19.25
N SER A 98 -3.22 -24.00 19.31
CA SER A 98 -4.13 -23.79 20.45
C SER A 98 -5.23 -24.86 20.58
N LEU A 99 -5.57 -25.57 19.49
CA LEU A 99 -6.65 -26.57 19.44
C LEU A 99 -6.33 -27.94 20.09
N ILE A 100 -5.38 -28.01 21.03
CA ILE A 100 -5.13 -29.22 21.85
C ILE A 100 -5.69 -29.00 23.27
N PRO A 101 -7.01 -29.10 23.50
CA PRO A 101 -7.56 -28.97 24.84
C PRO A 101 -7.28 -30.23 25.68
N LEU A 102 -7.12 -30.04 26.99
CA LEU A 102 -7.11 -31.09 28.02
C LEU A 102 -8.28 -32.09 27.89
N GLU A 103 -9.40 -31.71 27.27
CA GLU A 103 -10.53 -32.60 27.00
C GLU A 103 -10.20 -33.74 26.02
N ARG A 104 -9.24 -33.55 25.11
CA ARG A 104 -8.75 -34.63 24.24
C ARG A 104 -7.91 -35.66 24.99
N LEU A 105 -7.28 -35.26 26.11
CA LEU A 105 -6.53 -36.18 27.00
C LEU A 105 -7.45 -37.19 27.69
N HIS A 106 -8.66 -36.75 28.01
CA HIS A 106 -9.70 -37.61 28.57
C HIS A 106 -10.33 -38.52 27.50
N GLN A 107 -10.24 -38.17 26.22
CA GLN A 107 -10.80 -38.94 25.10
C GLN A 107 -9.80 -39.93 24.47
N GLY A 108 -8.60 -40.11 25.02
CA GLY A 108 -7.61 -41.06 24.51
C GLY A 108 -7.01 -40.68 23.15
N LEU A 109 -7.19 -39.44 22.69
CA LEU A 109 -6.54 -38.94 21.49
C LEU A 109 -5.04 -38.80 21.74
N LYS A 110 -4.23 -39.36 20.83
CA LYS A 110 -2.77 -39.35 20.92
C LYS A 110 -2.28 -37.91 21.05
N TRP A 111 -1.44 -37.68 22.06
CA TRP A 111 -0.65 -36.46 22.17
C TRP A 111 0.06 -36.20 20.85
N LYS A 112 0.06 -34.94 20.40
CA LYS A 112 1.01 -34.53 19.37
C LYS A 112 2.39 -34.63 20.01
N ASP A 113 3.32 -35.29 19.32
CA ASP A 113 4.70 -35.40 19.80
C ASP A 113 5.24 -33.98 20.10
N PRO A 114 5.76 -33.69 21.30
CA PRO A 114 6.32 -32.39 21.62
C PRO A 114 7.47 -31.96 20.70
N GLU A 115 8.16 -32.91 20.06
CA GLU A 115 9.09 -32.59 18.97
C GLU A 115 8.36 -31.90 17.80
N LEU A 116 7.16 -32.37 17.43
CA LEU A 116 6.32 -31.77 16.39
C LEU A 116 5.83 -30.37 16.78
N ILE A 117 5.55 -30.12 18.06
CA ILE A 117 5.15 -28.78 18.53
C ILE A 117 6.32 -27.80 18.42
N THR A 118 7.53 -28.25 18.76
CA THR A 118 8.72 -27.42 18.59
C THR A 118 8.98 -27.13 17.11
N GLU A 119 8.82 -28.12 16.24
CA GLU A 119 8.95 -27.97 14.78
C GLU A 119 7.93 -26.99 14.20
N ASP A 120 6.67 -27.10 14.62
CA ASP A 120 5.57 -26.21 14.30
C ASP A 120 5.92 -24.73 14.60
N PHE A 121 6.51 -24.43 15.76
CA PHE A 121 6.97 -23.08 16.07
C PHE A 121 8.15 -22.60 15.21
N LEU A 122 9.08 -23.50 14.89
CA LEU A 122 10.18 -23.18 14.00
C LEU A 122 9.65 -22.82 12.61
N ASN A 123 8.63 -23.54 12.13
CA ASN A 123 7.93 -23.24 10.89
C ASN A 123 7.25 -21.86 10.93
N ILE A 124 6.63 -21.48 12.05
CA ILE A 124 6.08 -20.12 12.24
C ILE A 124 7.20 -19.08 12.19
N LEU A 125 8.32 -19.30 12.89
CA LEU A 125 9.45 -18.35 12.89
C LEU A 125 10.02 -18.16 11.48
N ASP A 126 10.06 -19.22 10.68
CA ASP A 126 10.48 -19.13 9.27
C ASP A 126 9.46 -18.38 8.41
N LYS A 127 8.15 -18.62 8.60
CA LYS A 127 7.09 -17.81 7.97
C LYS A 127 7.17 -16.34 8.35
N ILE A 128 7.51 -16.02 9.60
CA ILE A 128 7.72 -14.64 10.05
C ILE A 128 8.91 -14.00 9.32
N LYS A 129 10.02 -14.73 9.14
CA LYS A 129 11.17 -14.22 8.35
C LYS A 129 10.76 -13.93 6.90
N SER A 130 10.05 -14.85 6.25
CA SER A 130 9.53 -14.65 4.89
C SER A 130 8.58 -13.45 4.82
N THR A 131 7.71 -13.28 5.82
CA THR A 131 6.77 -12.15 5.89
C THR A 131 7.51 -10.83 6.09
N ARG A 132 8.56 -10.81 6.91
CA ARG A 132 9.42 -9.63 7.07
C ARG A 132 10.06 -9.23 5.75
N HIS A 133 10.59 -10.20 5.01
CA HIS A 133 11.19 -9.94 3.70
C HIS A 133 10.18 -9.32 2.72
N GLU A 134 8.95 -9.84 2.69
CA GLU A 134 7.91 -9.27 1.82
C GLU A 134 7.51 -7.86 2.25
N ILE A 135 7.42 -7.57 3.56
CA ILE A 135 7.17 -6.21 4.06
C ILE A 135 8.30 -5.24 3.67
N GLU A 136 9.55 -5.68 3.70
CA GLU A 136 10.69 -4.86 3.28
C GLU A 136 10.63 -4.57 1.77
N LYS A 137 10.35 -5.59 0.96
CA LYS A 137 10.19 -5.47 -0.49
C LYS A 137 9.04 -4.53 -0.85
N SER A 138 7.91 -4.63 -0.16
CA SER A 138 6.72 -3.81 -0.40
C SER A 138 6.72 -2.49 0.36
N SER A 139 7.79 -2.13 1.07
CA SER A 139 7.82 -0.99 2.00
C SER A 139 7.48 0.35 1.36
N ILE A 140 7.78 0.54 0.07
CA ILE A 140 7.50 1.76 -0.69
C ILE A 140 5.99 2.03 -0.85
N TYR A 141 5.15 1.01 -0.72
CA TYR A 141 3.71 1.10 -0.91
C TYR A 141 2.95 1.39 0.40
N PHE A 142 3.64 1.36 1.54
CA PHE A 142 3.02 1.57 2.86
C PHE A 142 3.34 2.93 3.43
N GLN A 143 2.37 3.48 4.18
CA GLN A 143 2.64 4.61 5.05
C GLN A 143 3.64 4.21 6.14
N SER A 144 4.53 5.13 6.52
CA SER A 144 5.56 4.89 7.55
C SER A 144 4.98 4.37 8.86
N LYS A 145 3.81 4.88 9.28
CA LYS A 145 3.10 4.42 10.49
C LYS A 145 2.72 2.94 10.39
N THR A 146 2.07 2.55 9.29
CA THR A 146 1.64 1.17 9.03
C THR A 146 2.83 0.24 8.93
N LEU A 147 3.87 0.63 8.19
CA LEU A 147 5.10 -0.13 8.05
C LEU A 147 5.76 -0.40 9.42
N ASN A 148 5.81 0.60 10.29
CA ASN A 148 6.36 0.46 11.63
C ASN A 148 5.50 -0.48 12.49
N GLN A 149 4.17 -0.37 12.41
CA GLN A 149 3.27 -1.29 13.11
C GLN A 149 3.43 -2.73 12.64
N LEU A 150 3.51 -2.97 11.33
CA LEU A 150 3.77 -4.30 10.75
C LEU A 150 5.08 -4.91 11.30
N LYS A 151 6.15 -4.12 11.30
CA LYS A 151 7.47 -4.56 11.81
C LYS A 151 7.43 -4.85 13.32
N LEU A 152 6.79 -3.98 14.10
CA LEU A 152 6.64 -4.17 15.55
C LEU A 152 5.83 -5.42 15.87
N THR A 153 4.71 -5.62 15.17
CA THR A 153 3.89 -6.83 15.32
C THR A 153 4.69 -8.09 14.99
N LEU A 154 5.39 -8.14 13.85
CA LEU A 154 6.21 -9.32 13.52
C LEU A 154 7.31 -9.59 14.54
N ASN A 155 7.97 -8.56 15.04
CA ASN A 155 8.99 -8.72 16.08
C ASN A 155 8.39 -9.24 17.39
N SER A 156 7.22 -8.74 17.75
CA SER A 156 6.49 -9.17 18.94
C SER A 156 6.06 -10.64 18.81
N VAL A 157 5.46 -11.03 17.67
CA VAL A 157 5.05 -12.42 17.42
C VAL A 157 6.28 -13.35 17.41
N ALA A 158 7.39 -12.94 16.80
CA ALA A 158 8.63 -13.71 16.79
C ALA A 158 9.21 -13.90 18.20
N ASN A 159 9.27 -12.83 18.99
CA ASN A 159 9.76 -12.89 20.37
C ASN A 159 8.88 -13.78 21.24
N SER A 160 7.56 -13.64 21.14
CA SER A 160 6.64 -14.50 21.87
C SER A 160 6.76 -15.96 21.43
N SER A 161 6.83 -16.24 20.14
CA SER A 161 7.05 -17.60 19.61
C SER A 161 8.35 -18.22 20.12
N ALA A 162 9.45 -17.46 20.12
CA ALA A 162 10.73 -17.91 20.65
C ALA A 162 10.68 -18.17 22.17
N ASN A 163 9.96 -17.34 22.92
CA ASN A 163 9.73 -17.54 24.35
C ASN A 163 8.91 -18.81 24.60
N CYS A 164 7.86 -19.07 23.81
CA CYS A 164 7.08 -20.31 23.92
C CYS A 164 7.96 -21.54 23.67
N ILE A 165 8.81 -21.54 22.62
CA ILE A 165 9.78 -22.63 22.38
C ILE A 165 10.70 -22.83 23.59
N LYS A 166 11.25 -21.73 24.14
CA LYS A 166 12.17 -21.79 25.29
C LYS A 166 11.49 -22.33 26.53
N SER A 167 10.28 -21.85 26.84
CA SER A 167 9.45 -22.33 27.94
C SER A 167 9.13 -23.80 27.79
N HIS A 168 8.72 -24.22 26.59
CA HIS A 168 8.43 -25.62 26.27
C HIS A 168 9.66 -26.52 26.46
N LYS A 169 10.82 -26.17 25.88
CA LYS A 169 12.08 -26.92 26.06
C LYS A 169 12.53 -27.00 27.51
N SER A 170 12.44 -25.88 28.24
CA SER A 170 12.81 -25.83 29.67
C SER A 170 11.92 -26.74 30.51
N TYR A 171 10.62 -26.74 30.24
CA TYR A 171 9.65 -27.61 30.90
C TYR A 171 9.97 -29.09 30.63
N MET A 172 10.17 -29.46 29.36
CA MET A 172 10.53 -30.81 28.93
C MET A 172 11.81 -31.31 29.63
N ALA A 173 12.84 -30.46 29.70
CA ALA A 173 14.09 -30.78 30.40
C ALA A 173 13.91 -30.92 31.92
N LYS A 174 13.16 -30.03 32.56
CA LYS A 174 12.92 -30.03 34.02
C LYS A 174 12.23 -31.32 34.48
N HIS A 175 11.32 -31.84 33.68
CA HIS A 175 10.54 -33.02 34.03
C HIS A 175 11.16 -34.32 33.50
N ASN A 176 12.40 -34.27 32.96
CA ASN A 176 13.15 -35.40 32.41
C ASN A 176 12.30 -36.26 31.45
N ILE A 177 11.39 -35.61 30.73
CA ILE A 177 10.40 -36.30 29.92
C ILE A 177 11.08 -36.62 28.58
N SER A 178 11.64 -37.82 28.45
CA SER A 178 11.71 -38.49 27.15
C SER A 178 10.26 -38.82 26.79
N VAL A 179 9.58 -37.91 26.12
CA VAL A 179 8.15 -38.06 25.82
C VAL A 179 7.90 -39.33 25.00
N ARG A 180 8.88 -39.75 24.21
CA ARG A 180 8.85 -41.03 23.49
C ARG A 180 8.78 -42.24 24.42
N ASP A 181 9.70 -42.34 25.39
CA ASP A 181 9.78 -43.51 26.29
C ASP A 181 8.60 -43.61 27.27
N HIS A 182 7.90 -42.50 27.55
CA HIS A 182 6.70 -42.49 28.41
C HIS A 182 5.39 -42.59 27.62
N LEU A 183 5.28 -42.03 26.40
CA LEU A 183 4.11 -42.23 25.54
C LEU A 183 3.99 -43.68 25.08
N ASP A 184 5.12 -44.34 24.79
CA ASP A 184 5.14 -45.76 24.45
C ASP A 184 4.59 -46.60 25.62
N LYS A 185 5.02 -46.31 26.86
CA LYS A 185 4.48 -46.93 28.09
C LYS A 185 3.01 -46.60 28.40
N MET A 186 2.56 -45.38 28.10
CA MET A 186 1.15 -44.99 28.25
C MET A 186 0.25 -45.62 27.18
N SER A 187 0.79 -45.90 25.98
CA SER A 187 0.06 -46.60 24.91
C SER A 187 -0.19 -48.08 25.24
N GLU A 188 0.60 -48.64 26.16
CA GLU A 188 0.46 -50.01 26.68
C GLU A 188 -0.61 -50.14 27.79
N GLY A 189 -1.29 -49.05 28.18
CA GLY A 189 -2.48 -49.11 29.05
C GLY A 189 -2.18 -49.25 30.56
N GLY A 190 -1.00 -48.84 31.02
CA GLY A 190 -0.68 -48.81 32.45
C GLY A 190 -1.39 -47.67 33.20
N ASP A 191 -2.40 -47.99 34.00
CA ASP A 191 -3.04 -47.09 34.97
C ASP A 191 -2.15 -46.88 36.22
N ASP A 192 -0.92 -46.39 36.04
CA ASP A 192 -0.07 -46.04 37.16
C ASP A 192 -0.34 -44.59 37.66
N ILE A 193 -0.28 -44.40 38.97
CA ILE A 193 -0.49 -43.10 39.64
C ILE A 193 0.49 -42.03 39.10
N ASN A 194 1.66 -42.46 38.64
CA ASN A 194 2.69 -41.60 38.04
C ASN A 194 2.26 -41.05 36.68
N GLY A 195 1.49 -41.80 35.88
CA GLY A 195 0.96 -41.38 34.60
C GLY A 195 -0.11 -40.29 34.72
N TYR A 196 -0.92 -40.32 35.77
CA TYR A 196 -1.93 -39.29 36.02
C TYR A 196 -1.30 -37.94 36.42
N GLU A 197 -0.37 -37.94 37.38
CA GLU A 197 0.32 -36.73 37.82
C GLU A 197 1.14 -36.11 36.68
N LEU A 198 1.74 -36.94 35.80
CA LEU A 198 2.43 -36.47 34.61
C LEU A 198 1.46 -35.87 33.58
N ARG A 199 0.29 -36.49 33.33
CA ARG A 199 -0.74 -35.94 32.44
C ARG A 199 -1.25 -34.59 32.93
N GLU A 200 -1.48 -34.44 34.22
CA GLU A 200 -1.91 -33.18 34.84
C GLU A 200 -0.86 -32.09 34.65
N LYS A 201 0.40 -32.37 35.01
CA LYS A 201 1.51 -31.42 34.82
C LYS A 201 1.69 -31.02 33.37
N ILE A 202 1.62 -31.97 32.44
CA ILE A 202 1.74 -31.67 31.01
C ILE A 202 0.52 -30.82 30.59
N GLY A 203 -0.69 -31.18 30.99
CA GLY A 203 -1.91 -30.42 30.73
C GLY A 203 -1.82 -28.96 31.16
N GLU A 204 -1.32 -28.69 32.37
CA GLU A 204 -1.07 -27.32 32.86
C GLU A 204 -0.10 -26.54 31.98
N ALA A 205 0.97 -27.20 31.50
CA ALA A 205 1.95 -26.59 30.61
C ALA A 205 1.33 -26.23 29.25
N TYR A 206 0.47 -27.09 28.71
CA TYR A 206 -0.26 -26.82 27.47
C TYR A 206 -1.31 -25.72 27.65
N GLU A 207 -2.02 -25.67 28.78
CA GLU A 207 -3.01 -24.62 29.03
C GLU A 207 -2.34 -23.24 29.14
N LYS A 208 -1.19 -23.16 29.81
CA LYS A 208 -0.40 -21.94 29.86
C LYS A 208 0.06 -21.52 28.46
N PHE A 209 0.55 -22.49 27.69
CA PHE A 209 0.99 -22.29 26.33
C PHE A 209 -0.14 -21.81 25.40
N ASP A 210 -1.31 -22.42 25.49
CA ASP A 210 -2.52 -22.05 24.75
C ASP A 210 -2.94 -20.60 25.03
N LYS A 211 -2.94 -20.21 26.32
CA LYS A 211 -3.21 -18.83 26.72
C LYS A 211 -2.23 -17.83 26.11
N GLU A 212 -0.93 -18.14 26.12
CA GLU A 212 0.10 -17.30 25.50
C GLU A 212 -0.13 -17.15 23.99
N VAL A 213 -0.44 -18.24 23.28
CA VAL A 213 -0.73 -18.22 21.84
C VAL A 213 -1.97 -17.40 21.52
N ASN A 214 -3.07 -17.62 22.25
CA ASN A 214 -4.32 -16.88 22.05
C ASN A 214 -4.16 -15.38 22.35
N GLU A 215 -3.34 -15.03 23.33
CA GLU A 215 -3.02 -13.63 23.63
C GLU A 215 -2.25 -12.98 22.47
N ILE A 216 -1.27 -13.66 21.87
CA ILE A 216 -0.55 -13.17 20.68
C ILE A 216 -1.51 -12.92 19.52
N ILE A 217 -2.38 -13.88 19.22
CA ILE A 217 -3.36 -13.75 18.13
C ILE A 217 -4.23 -12.51 18.37
N LYS A 218 -4.86 -12.43 19.54
CA LYS A 218 -5.83 -11.38 19.87
C LYS A 218 -5.21 -9.98 19.95
N THR A 219 -4.03 -9.86 20.55
CA THR A 219 -3.44 -8.56 20.86
C THR A 219 -2.50 -8.04 19.77
N GLN A 220 -1.97 -8.92 18.92
CA GLN A 220 -0.93 -8.56 17.95
C GLN A 220 -1.39 -8.81 16.51
N ILE A 221 -1.93 -9.99 16.22
CA ILE A 221 -2.24 -10.39 14.84
C ILE A 221 -3.61 -9.86 14.38
N CYS A 222 -4.66 -9.97 15.20
CA CYS A 222 -5.98 -9.45 14.84
C CYS A 222 -5.96 -7.93 14.53
N PRO A 223 -5.34 -7.08 15.37
CA PRO A 223 -5.35 -5.63 15.11
C PRO A 223 -4.63 -5.24 13.82
N ILE A 224 -3.54 -5.93 13.47
CA ILE A 224 -2.81 -5.61 12.23
C ILE A 224 -3.59 -6.07 10.99
N ARG A 225 -4.31 -7.19 11.08
CA ARG A 225 -5.18 -7.64 9.99
C ARG A 225 -6.35 -6.69 9.77
N GLU A 226 -6.97 -6.20 10.85
CA GLU A 226 -8.03 -5.20 10.78
C GLU A 226 -7.52 -3.90 10.15
N LEU A 227 -6.31 -3.45 10.51
CA LEU A 227 -5.67 -2.29 9.90
C LEU A 227 -5.45 -2.48 8.39
N LEU A 228 -4.90 -3.63 7.98
CA LEU A 228 -4.68 -3.94 6.55
C LEU A 228 -6.00 -4.01 5.78
N ALA A 229 -7.04 -4.62 6.37
CA ALA A 229 -8.37 -4.67 5.77
C ALA A 229 -9.04 -3.29 5.70
N TYR A 230 -8.74 -2.38 6.63
CA TYR A 230 -9.16 -0.99 6.57
C TYR A 230 -8.46 -0.26 5.41
N GLU A 231 -7.13 -0.32 5.33
CA GLU A 231 -6.37 0.34 4.25
C GLU A 231 -6.75 -0.18 2.86
N PHE A 232 -6.99 -1.49 2.73
CA PHE A 232 -7.45 -2.07 1.47
C PHE A 232 -8.81 -1.50 1.05
N ARG A 233 -9.72 -1.27 2.01
CA ARG A 233 -11.04 -0.68 1.73
C ARG A 233 -10.94 0.78 1.34
N GLU A 234 -10.04 1.56 1.93
CA GLU A 234 -9.80 2.95 1.53
C GLU A 234 -9.32 3.06 0.08
N ILE A 235 -8.52 2.10 -0.40
CA ILE A 235 -8.07 2.08 -1.79
C ILE A 235 -9.22 1.78 -2.75
N LEU A 236 -10.11 0.85 -2.40
CA LEU A 236 -11.24 0.48 -3.26
C LEU A 236 -12.37 1.51 -3.28
N SER A 237 -12.52 2.28 -2.20
CA SER A 237 -13.57 3.28 -2.03
C SER A 237 -13.02 4.54 -1.38
N PRO A 238 -12.25 5.37 -2.13
CA PRO A 238 -11.74 6.63 -1.61
C PRO A 238 -12.91 7.58 -1.31
N SER A 239 -13.03 7.99 -0.04
CA SER A 239 -14.05 8.91 0.47
C SER A 239 -13.79 10.36 0.09
#